data_AF-A0A957V9V3-F1
#
_entry.id   AF-A0A957V9V3-F1
#
_cell.length_a   1.000
_cell.length_b   1.000
_cell.length_c   1.000
_cell.angle_alpha   90.00
_cell.angle_beta   90.00
_cell.angle_gamma   90.00
#
_symmetry.space_group_name_H-M   'P 1'
#
loop_
_entity.id
_entity.type
_entity.pdbx_description
1 polymer ?
#
loop_
_entity_poly.entity_id
_entity_poly.type
_entity_poly.pdbx_seq_one_letter_code
_entity_poly.pdbx_strand_id
1 'polypeptide(L)'
;MTSRPSKRINVTFPATLLDELREYVPKRERNQFIVETVEKELRRVRLQNALRTSAAAWSDEDHPDLMTVADVNNYVRRLRETAMPGSWDEIIEESQEDD
;
A
#
# COMPACT_ATOMS: atom_id res chain seq x y z
N MET A 1 18.10 -21.29 3.26
CA MET A 1 17.29 -20.25 3.95
C MET A 1 18.14 -19.00 4.08
N THR A 2 17.94 -18.00 3.22
CA THR A 2 18.71 -16.75 3.24
C THR A 2 18.17 -15.86 4.36
N SER A 3 18.95 -15.68 5.44
CA SER A 3 18.61 -14.77 6.54
C SER A 3 18.64 -13.32 6.03
N ARG A 4 17.57 -12.55 6.27
CA ARG A 4 17.52 -11.11 5.93
C ARG A 4 18.53 -10.37 6.82
N PRO A 5 19.34 -9.44 6.28
CA PRO A 5 20.30 -8.70 7.10
C PRO A 5 19.57 -7.89 8.19
N SER A 6 19.99 -8.05 9.44
CA SER A 6 19.43 -7.31 10.59
C SER A 6 20.44 -6.31 11.14
N LYS A 7 19.95 -5.15 11.62
CA LYS A 7 20.75 -4.13 12.30
C LYS A 7 20.19 -3.94 13.72
N ARG A 8 21.07 -3.81 14.70
CA ARG A 8 20.67 -3.54 16.10
C ARG A 8 20.67 -2.05 16.36
N ILE A 9 19.70 -1.59 17.14
CA ILE A 9 19.57 -0.23 17.63
C ILE A 9 19.31 -0.26 19.14
N ASN A 10 19.73 0.79 19.85
CA ASN A 10 19.40 0.97 21.26
C ASN A 10 18.17 1.88 21.35
N VAL A 11 17.09 1.40 21.99
CA VAL A 11 15.85 2.15 22.18
C VAL A 11 15.53 2.19 23.67
N THR A 12 15.19 3.37 24.18
CA THR A 12 14.77 3.56 25.56
C THR A 12 13.25 3.48 25.64
N PHE A 13 12.73 2.65 26.54
CA PHE A 13 11.30 2.51 26.81
C PHE A 13 10.98 3.15 28.16
N PRO A 14 9.83 3.85 28.29
CA PRO A 14 9.27 4.16 29.60
C PRO A 14 9.09 2.87 30.41
N ALA A 15 9.45 2.89 31.68
CA ALA A 15 9.39 1.71 32.54
C ALA A 15 7.98 1.09 32.58
N THR A 16 6.96 1.92 32.72
CA THR A 16 5.55 1.51 32.74
C THR A 16 5.14 0.75 31.48
N LEU A 17 5.50 1.27 30.30
CA LEU A 17 5.19 0.63 29.02
C LEU A 17 5.92 -0.70 28.85
N LEU A 18 7.16 -0.78 29.33
CA LEU A 18 7.93 -2.01 29.27
C LEU A 18 7.35 -3.08 30.21
N ASP A 19 6.81 -2.68 31.35
CA ASP A 19 6.16 -3.58 32.29
C ASP A 19 4.82 -4.09 31.73
N GLU A 20 4.01 -3.24 31.09
CA GLU A 20 2.82 -3.68 30.35
C GLU A 20 3.18 -4.67 29.24
N LEU A 21 4.23 -4.38 28.45
CA LEU A 21 4.70 -5.31 27.43
C LEU A 21 5.13 -6.66 28.03
N ARG A 22 5.69 -6.65 29.25
CA ARG A 22 6.11 -7.87 29.95
C ARG A 22 4.94 -8.68 30.47
N GLU A 23 3.87 -8.01 30.89
CA GLU A 23 2.62 -8.60 31.38
C GLU A 23 1.88 -9.33 30.24
N TYR A 24 1.75 -8.68 29.08
CA TYR A 24 0.91 -9.20 27.99
C TYR A 24 1.67 -10.02 26.94
N VAL A 25 2.99 -9.82 26.77
CA VAL A 25 3.76 -10.49 25.71
C VAL A 25 4.85 -11.42 26.27
N PRO A 26 4.84 -12.72 25.89
CA PRO A 26 5.85 -13.69 26.30
C PRO A 26 7.28 -13.26 25.93
N LYS A 27 8.25 -13.59 26.78
CA LYS A 27 9.65 -13.15 26.64
C LYS A 27 10.26 -13.42 25.25
N ARG A 28 9.90 -14.54 24.60
CA ARG A 28 10.47 -14.95 23.29
C ARG A 28 9.79 -14.26 22.11
N GLU A 29 8.64 -13.63 22.32
CA GLU A 29 7.81 -13.02 21.26
C GLU A 29 7.92 -11.49 21.26
N ARG A 30 8.46 -10.88 22.32
CA ARG A 30 8.55 -9.41 22.45
C ARG A 30 9.25 -8.72 21.28
N ASN A 31 10.36 -9.28 20.78
CA ASN A 31 11.04 -8.70 19.62
C ASN A 31 10.17 -8.77 18.36
N GLN A 32 9.51 -9.91 18.13
CA GLN A 32 8.60 -10.06 17.01
C GLN A 32 7.43 -9.07 17.13
N PHE A 33 6.81 -8.97 18.30
CA PHE A 33 5.73 -8.03 18.57
C PHE A 33 6.13 -6.58 18.29
N ILE A 34 7.32 -6.16 18.76
CA ILE A 34 7.83 -4.80 18.51
C ILE A 34 8.05 -4.58 17.01
N VAL A 35 8.67 -5.53 16.32
CA VAL A 35 8.93 -5.42 14.87
C VAL A 35 7.63 -5.32 14.07
N GLU A 36 6.67 -6.21 14.33
CA GLU A 36 5.37 -6.21 13.64
C GLU A 36 4.58 -4.91 13.89
N THR A 37 4.61 -4.41 15.13
CA THR A 37 3.98 -3.13 15.49
C THR A 37 4.62 -1.97 14.74
N VAL A 38 5.95 -1.91 14.70
CA VAL A 38 6.68 -0.87 13.96
C VAL A 38 6.40 -0.96 12.46
N GLU A 39 6.35 -2.15 11.87
CA GLU A 39 6.01 -2.33 10.47
C GLU A 39 4.59 -1.83 10.16
N LYS A 40 3.62 -2.15 11.02
CA LYS A 40 2.24 -1.69 10.89
C LYS A 40 2.14 -0.17 10.94
N GLU A 41 2.76 0.46 11.93
CA GLU A 41 2.73 1.92 12.06
C GLU A 41 3.50 2.61 10.92
N LEU A 42 4.62 2.04 10.45
CA LEU A 42 5.32 2.58 9.28
C LEU A 42 4.47 2.52 8.02
N ARG A 43 3.69 1.44 7.80
CA ARG A 43 2.73 1.39 6.68
C ARG A 43 1.70 2.51 6.77
N ARG A 44 1.15 2.74 7.97
CA ARG A 44 0.20 3.83 8.22
C ARG A 44 0.80 5.20 7.94
N VAL A 45 2.00 5.47 8.44
CA VAL A 45 2.71 6.76 8.21
C VAL A 45 3.01 6.97 6.73
N ARG A 46 3.47 5.92 6.02
CA ARG A 46 3.71 5.98 4.57
C ARG A 46 2.43 6.30 3.80
N LEU A 47 1.31 5.66 4.15
CA LEU A 47 0.01 5.95 3.53
C LEU A 47 -0.42 7.40 3.79
N GLN A 48 -0.33 7.88 5.03
CA GLN A 48 -0.66 9.27 5.35
C GLN A 48 0.20 10.26 4.58
N ASN A 49 1.50 10.00 4.46
CA ASN A 49 2.40 10.81 3.65
C ASN A 49 2.04 10.77 2.17
N ALA A 50 1.72 9.59 1.62
CA ALA A 50 1.28 9.44 0.24
C ALA A 50 0.03 10.27 -0.01
N LEU A 51 -1.01 10.13 0.83
CA LEU A 51 -2.24 10.90 0.73
C LEU A 51 -1.99 12.41 0.81
N ARG A 52 -1.12 12.87 1.71
CA ARG A 52 -0.80 14.30 1.82
C ARG A 52 -0.08 14.82 0.58
N THR A 53 0.84 14.04 0.02
CA THR A 53 1.59 14.44 -1.19
C THR A 53 0.72 14.32 -2.44
N SER A 54 -0.18 13.35 -2.50
CA SER A 54 -1.08 13.11 -3.63
C SER A 54 -2.39 13.90 -3.56
N ALA A 55 -2.70 14.56 -2.44
CA ALA A 55 -3.90 15.38 -2.31
C ALA A 55 -3.95 16.55 -3.31
N ALA A 56 -2.82 16.88 -3.93
CA ALA A 56 -2.74 17.83 -5.04
C ALA A 56 -2.47 17.15 -6.40
N ALA A 57 -2.37 15.83 -6.45
CA ALA A 57 -2.17 15.07 -7.69
C ALA A 57 -3.48 14.82 -8.47
N TRP A 58 -4.62 15.20 -7.89
CA TRP A 58 -5.92 15.11 -8.53
C TRP A 58 -6.66 16.43 -8.30
N SER A 59 -6.65 17.31 -9.30
CA SER A 59 -7.41 18.55 -9.30
C SER A 59 -8.41 18.57 -10.46
N ASP A 60 -9.47 19.37 -10.34
CA ASP A 60 -10.45 19.55 -11.43
C ASP A 60 -9.81 20.20 -12.66
N GLU A 61 -8.74 20.99 -12.48
CA GLU A 61 -7.97 21.59 -13.58
C GLU A 61 -7.16 20.53 -14.35
N ASP A 62 -6.62 19.53 -13.65
CA ASP A 62 -5.85 18.44 -14.25
C ASP A 62 -6.74 17.34 -14.88
N HIS A 63 -8.00 17.23 -14.44
CA HIS A 63 -8.95 16.19 -14.88
C HIS A 63 -10.34 16.77 -15.25
N PRO A 64 -10.43 17.64 -16.28
CA PRO A 64 -11.71 18.21 -16.72
C PRO A 64 -12.68 17.15 -17.24
N ASP A 65 -12.15 16.01 -17.72
CA ASP A 65 -12.89 14.85 -18.18
C ASP A 65 -13.57 14.04 -17.06
N LEU A 66 -13.38 14.43 -15.80
CA LEU A 66 -14.00 13.79 -14.63
C LEU A 66 -14.86 14.75 -13.79
N MET A 67 -15.13 15.96 -14.28
CA MET A 67 -15.84 17.01 -13.54
C MET A 67 -17.34 16.74 -13.32
N THR A 68 -18.02 16.15 -14.30
CA THR A 68 -19.45 15.82 -14.20
C THR A 68 -19.69 14.34 -14.42
N VAL A 69 -20.87 13.86 -14.02
CA VAL A 69 -21.31 12.49 -14.32
C VAL A 69 -21.27 12.18 -15.81
N ALA A 70 -21.56 13.17 -16.67
CA ALA A 70 -21.49 12.99 -18.13
C ALA A 70 -20.03 12.84 -18.61
N ASP A 71 -19.11 13.63 -18.05
CA ASP A 71 -17.69 13.58 -18.41
C ASP A 71 -17.07 12.24 -17.98
N VAL A 72 -17.36 11.80 -16.75
CA VAL A 72 -16.95 10.47 -16.25
C VAL A 72 -17.47 9.36 -17.15
N ASN A 73 -18.74 9.42 -17.58
CA ASN A 73 -19.30 8.41 -18.49
C ASN A 73 -18.59 8.40 -19.85
N ASN A 74 -18.25 9.57 -20.39
CA ASN A 74 -17.50 9.69 -21.64
C ASN A 74 -16.08 9.15 -21.51
N TYR A 75 -15.40 9.46 -20.40
CA TYR A 75 -14.07 8.96 -20.07
C TYR A 75 -14.06 7.43 -19.93
N VAL A 76 -14.99 6.86 -19.16
CA VAL A 76 -15.12 5.40 -18.98
C VAL A 76 -15.46 4.71 -20.31
N ARG A 77 -16.32 5.31 -21.14
CA ARG A 77 -16.61 4.76 -22.49
C ARG A 77 -15.34 4.72 -23.34
N ARG A 78 -14.59 5.82 -23.40
CA ARG A 78 -13.32 5.89 -24.14
C ARG A 78 -12.31 4.86 -23.62
N LEU A 79 -12.19 4.72 -22.30
CA LEU A 79 -11.34 3.70 -21.70
C LEU A 79 -11.76 2.29 -22.14
N ARG A 80 -13.05 1.97 -22.17
CA ARG A 80 -13.51 0.64 -22.63
C ARG A 80 -13.25 0.41 -24.12
N GLU A 81 -13.35 1.45 -24.93
CA GLU A 81 -13.06 1.40 -26.37
C GLU A 81 -11.56 1.32 -26.67
N THR A 82 -10.70 1.84 -25.77
CA THR A 82 -9.25 1.96 -26.00
C THR A 82 -8.44 0.91 -25.24
N ALA A 83 -8.89 0.50 -24.04
CA ALA A 83 -8.12 -0.37 -23.15
C ALA A 83 -8.06 -1.82 -23.62
N MET A 84 -8.91 -2.25 -24.57
CA MET A 84 -8.82 -3.57 -25.20
C MET A 84 -9.46 -3.55 -26.59
N PRO A 85 -8.68 -3.57 -27.69
CA PRO A 85 -9.20 -3.96 -28.99
C PRO A 85 -9.28 -5.49 -29.17
N GLY A 86 -8.89 -6.28 -28.17
CA GLY A 86 -8.92 -7.75 -28.21
C GLY A 86 -9.91 -8.40 -27.24
N SER A 87 -10.40 -9.58 -27.61
CA SER A 87 -11.31 -10.36 -26.76
C SER A 87 -10.60 -10.91 -25.52
N TRP A 88 -11.34 -11.21 -24.44
CA TRP A 88 -10.76 -11.83 -23.24
C TRP A 88 -10.03 -13.15 -23.54
N ASP A 89 -10.43 -13.86 -24.60
CA ASP A 89 -9.80 -15.09 -25.04
C ASP A 89 -8.40 -14.83 -25.66
N GLU A 90 -8.21 -13.71 -26.36
CA GLU A 90 -6.93 -13.33 -26.97
C GLU A 90 -5.88 -12.94 -25.90
N ILE A 91 -6.29 -12.29 -24.82
CA ILE A 91 -5.39 -11.92 -23.70
C ILE A 91 -4.87 -13.17 -22.98
N ILE A 92 -5.75 -14.16 -22.79
CA ILE A 92 -5.43 -15.39 -22.07
C ILE A 92 -4.46 -16.25 -22.91
N GLU A 93 -4.66 -16.29 -24.23
CA GLU A 93 -3.79 -17.00 -25.17
C GLU A 93 -2.39 -16.36 -25.25
N GLU A 94 -2.30 -15.03 -25.37
CA GLU A 94 -1.02 -14.29 -25.34
C GLU A 94 -0.25 -14.50 -24.03
N SER A 95 -0.96 -14.62 -22.90
CA SER A 95 -0.35 -14.88 -21.59
C SER A 95 0.17 -16.32 -21.40
N GLN A 96 -0.23 -17.26 -22.28
CA GLN A 96 0.20 -18.67 -22.22
C GLN A 96 1.36 -18.97 -23.19
N GLU A 97 1.67 -18.07 -24.13
CA GLU A 97 2.78 -18.22 -25.08
C GLU A 97 4.14 -17.74 -24.54
N ASP A 98 4.14 -17.00 -23.42
CA ASP A 98 5.33 -16.41 -22.79
C ASP A 98 5.99 -17.28 -21.68
N ASP A 99 5.55 -18.54 -21.48
CA ASP A 99 6.10 -19.53 -20.52
C ASP A 99 7.02 -20.59 -21.15
#